data_AF-A0A2E1DPI6-F1
#
_entry.id   AF-A0A2E1DPI6-F1
#
_cell.length_a   1.000
_cell.length_b   1.000
_cell.length_c   1.000
_cell.angle_alpha   90.00
_cell.angle_beta   90.00
_cell.angle_gamma   90.00
#
_symmetry.space_group_name_H-M   'P 1'
#
loop_
_entity.id
_entity.type
_entity.pdbx_description
1 polymer ?
#
loop_
_entity_poly.entity_id
_entity_poly.type
_entity_poly.pdbx_seq_one_letter_code
_entity_poly.pdbx_strand_id
1 'polypeptide(L)' 'MSVKRLLVANRGEIAARVVRTARATGIETAVLRHPAEVDAPAHLLADDVVTIEGPTPVAAYLDIAQIVAIAQR' A
#
# COMPACT_ATOMS: atom_id res chain seq x y z
N MET A 1 8.85 13.87 15.67
CA MET A 1 7.73 13.64 14.74
C MET A 1 7.23 12.22 14.93
N SER A 2 5.92 12.01 15.07
CA SER A 2 5.32 10.66 15.08
C SER A 2 4.52 10.45 13.80
N VAL A 3 4.78 9.36 13.09
CA VAL A 3 3.97 8.93 11.93
C VAL A 3 2.65 8.37 12.45
N LYS A 4 1.52 8.91 11.99
CA LYS A 4 0.18 8.43 12.38
C LYS A 4 -0.40 7.42 11.39
N ARG A 5 -0.17 7.64 10.10
CA ARG A 5 -0.63 6.79 8.99
C ARG A 5 0.53 6.53 8.02
N LEU A 6 0.62 5.31 7.51
CA LEU A 6 1.66 4.85 6.59
C LEU A 6 1.03 4.20 5.36
N LEU A 7 1.31 4.76 4.17
CA LEU A 7 1.04 4.11 2.90
C LEU A 7 2.26 3.28 2.47
N VAL A 8 2.05 2.00 2.17
CA VAL A 8 3.10 1.11 1.67
C VAL A 8 3.05 1.03 0.16
N ALA A 9 3.94 1.75 -0.51
CA ALA A 9 4.12 1.75 -1.96
C ALA A 9 4.91 0.52 -2.44
N ASN A 10 4.41 -0.67 -2.13
CA ASN A 10 4.98 -1.95 -2.54
C ASN A 10 3.89 -3.04 -2.52
N ARG A 11 4.24 -4.28 -2.86
CA ARG A 11 3.33 -5.43 -2.98
C ARG A 11 3.89 -6.70 -2.33
N GLY A 12 3.06 -7.75 -2.26
CA GLY A 12 3.51 -9.09 -1.85
C GLY A 12 4.00 -9.19 -0.41
N GLU A 13 5.01 -10.04 -0.15
CA GLU A 13 5.42 -10.32 1.23
C GLU A 13 6.06 -9.13 1.93
N ILE A 14 6.76 -8.26 1.20
CA ILE A 14 7.43 -7.10 1.78
C ILE A 14 6.41 -6.06 2.25
N ALA A 15 5.33 -5.85 1.50
CA ALA A 15 4.24 -4.98 1.95
C ALA A 15 3.61 -5.52 3.24
N ALA A 16 3.34 -6.83 3.30
CA ALA A 16 2.80 -7.47 4.48
C ALA A 16 3.76 -7.38 5.69
N ARG A 17 5.08 -7.48 5.47
CA ARG A 17 6.11 -7.35 6.52
C ARG A 17 6.12 -5.95 7.13
N VAL A 18 5.99 -4.91 6.31
CA VAL A 18 5.93 -3.51 6.75
C VAL A 18 4.64 -3.24 7.52
N VAL A 19 3.49 -3.66 6.97
CA VAL A 19 2.17 -3.51 7.62
C VAL A 19 2.18 -4.13 9.02
N ARG A 20 2.70 -5.36 9.17
CA ARG A 20 2.77 -6.02 10.49
C ARG A 20 3.54 -5.20 11.53
N THR A 21 4.68 -4.61 11.16
CA THR A 21 5.45 -3.78 12.09
C THR A 21 4.76 -2.47 12.40
N ALA A 22 4.24 -1.78 11.38
CA ALA A 22 3.55 -0.51 11.59
C ALA A 22 2.33 -0.67 12.51
N ARG A 23 1.51 -1.71 12.29
CA ARG A 23 0.37 -2.02 13.16
C ARG A 23 0.80 -2.38 14.59
N ALA A 24 1.85 -3.17 14.76
CA ALA A 24 2.39 -3.48 16.10
C ALA A 24 2.88 -2.24 16.87
N THR A 25 3.18 -1.15 16.16
CA THR A 25 3.57 0.15 16.74
C THR A 25 2.41 1.16 16.82
N GLY A 26 1.18 0.75 16.49
CA GLY A 26 -0.01 1.62 16.56
C GLY A 26 -0.13 2.63 15.42
N ILE A 27 0.53 2.38 14.28
CA ILE A 27 0.43 3.20 13.07
C ILE A 27 -0.66 2.63 12.17
N GLU A 28 -1.57 3.48 11.69
CA GLU A 28 -2.60 3.12 10.71
C GLU A 28 -1.94 2.82 9.35
N THR A 29 -2.38 1.78 8.66
CA THR A 29 -1.71 1.27 7.45
C THR A 29 -2.62 1.24 6.24
N ALA A 30 -2.09 1.71 5.11
CA ALA A 30 -2.71 1.58 3.80
C ALA A 30 -1.75 0.86 2.85
N VAL A 31 -2.29 0.08 1.91
CA VAL A 31 -1.53 -0.61 0.85
C VAL A 31 -2.12 -0.32 -0.51
N LEU A 32 -1.29 -0.44 -1.55
CA LEU A 32 -1.72 -0.27 -2.94
C LEU A 32 -2.06 -1.62 -3.57
N ARG A 33 -3.07 -1.64 -4.44
CA ARG A 33 -3.47 -2.80 -5.24
C ARG A 33 -3.81 -2.40 -6.67
N HIS A 34 -3.30 -3.13 -7.65
CA HIS A 34 -3.78 -3.02 -9.02
C HIS A 34 -4.99 -3.95 -9.25
N PRO A 35 -6.01 -3.57 -10.06
CA PRO A 35 -7.22 -4.39 -10.28
C PRO A 35 -6.94 -5.81 -10.81
N ALA A 36 -5.89 -5.97 -11.61
CA ALA A 36 -5.49 -7.27 -12.15
C ALA A 36 -4.79 -8.20 -11.13
N GLU A 37 -4.54 -7.74 -9.90
CA GLU A 37 -3.92 -8.55 -8.86
C GLU A 37 -4.96 -9.31 -8.02
N VAL A 38 -4.59 -10.54 -7.66
CA VAL A 38 -5.28 -11.32 -6.64
C VAL A 38 -4.99 -10.78 -5.25
N ASP A 39 -5.86 -11.10 -4.29
CA ASP A 39 -5.63 -10.70 -2.91
C ASP A 39 -4.36 -11.32 -2.35
N ALA A 40 -3.51 -10.47 -1.76
CA ALA A 40 -2.26 -10.85 -1.12
C ALA A 40 -2.37 -10.60 0.40
N PRO A 41 -1.49 -11.22 1.23
CA PRO A 41 -1.53 -11.03 2.68
C PRO A 41 -1.52 -9.56 3.12
N ALA A 42 -0.84 -8.68 2.37
CA ALA A 42 -0.83 -7.25 2.66
C ALA A 42 -2.23 -6.61 2.61
N HIS A 43 -3.06 -7.01 1.64
CA HIS A 43 -4.42 -6.47 1.46
C HIS A 43 -5.36 -6.90 2.59
N LEU A 44 -5.14 -8.09 3.15
CA LEU A 44 -5.94 -8.62 4.26
C LEU A 44 -5.50 -8.05 5.63
N LEU A 45 -4.25 -7.62 5.74
CA LEU A 45 -3.66 -7.15 7.00
C LEU A 45 -3.75 -5.63 7.18
N ALA A 46 -3.78 -4.85 6.10
CA ALA A 46 -3.82 -3.40 6.16
C ALA A 46 -5.19 -2.87 6.62
N ASP A 47 -5.21 -1.65 7.15
CA ASP A 47 -6.46 -0.99 7.55
C ASP A 47 -7.19 -0.41 6.32
N ASP A 48 -6.46 -0.08 5.26
CA ASP A 48 -7.01 0.40 3.98
C ASP A 48 -6.29 -0.20 2.77
N VAL A 49 -7.03 -0.40 1.67
CA VAL A 49 -6.51 -0.91 0.39
C VAL A 49 -6.94 0.05 -0.71
N VAL A 50 -5.95 0.73 -1.30
CA VAL A 50 -6.18 1.75 -2.32
C VAL A 50 -5.87 1.18 -3.70
N THR A 51 -6.82 1.32 -4.62
CA THR A 51 -6.63 0.92 -6.01
C THR A 51 -5.69 1.87 -6.73
N ILE A 52 -4.73 1.31 -7.47
CA ILE A 52 -3.88 2.02 -8.43
C ILE A 52 -4.10 1.50 -9.85
N GLU A 53 -4.04 2.40 -10.81
CA GLU A 53 -4.35 2.16 -12.21
C GLU A 53 -3.10 2.27 -13.09
N GLY A 54 -3.07 1.49 -14.18
CA GLY A 54 -2.02 1.51 -15.19
C GLY A 54 -2.22 0.41 -16.22
N PRO A 55 -1.48 0.42 -17.35
CA PRO A 55 -1.61 -0.61 -18.38
C PRO A 55 -1.16 -2.01 -17.91
N THR A 56 -0.31 -2.06 -16.89
CA THR A 56 0.11 -3.29 -16.21
C THR A 56 0.26 -3.00 -14.70
N PRO A 57 0.22 -4.02 -13.82
CA PRO A 57 0.54 -3.82 -12.41
C PRO A 57 1.89 -3.14 -12.20
N VAL A 58 2.91 -3.54 -12.95
CA VAL A 58 4.27 -2.94 -12.86
C VAL A 58 4.23 -1.45 -13.20
N ALA A 59 3.54 -1.07 -14.27
CA ALA A 59 3.41 0.33 -14.65
C ALA A 59 2.68 1.15 -13.57
N ALA A 60 1.63 0.60 -12.96
CA ALA A 60 0.89 1.27 -11.89
C ALA A 60 1.76 1.49 -10.63
N TYR A 61 2.54 0.49 -10.21
CA TYR A 61 3.45 0.63 -9.05
C TYR A 61 4.66 1.55 -9.32
N LEU A 62 4.93 1.90 -10.58
CA LEU A 62 6.00 2.83 -10.97
C LEU A 62 5.47 4.25 -11.27
N ASP A 63 4.16 4.49 -11.12
CA ASP A 63 3.56 5.81 -11.27
C ASP A 63 3.73 6.63 -9.99
N ILE A 64 4.80 7.41 -9.94
CA ILE A 64 5.15 8.28 -8.81
C ILE A 64 4.03 9.29 -8.52
N ALA A 65 3.47 9.91 -9.56
CA ALA A 65 2.52 11.00 -9.40
C ALA A 65 1.23 10.49 -8.74
N GLN A 66 0.73 9.35 -9.21
CA GLN A 66 -0.44 8.70 -8.63
C GLN A 66 -0.21 8.28 -7.17
N ILE A 67 0.93 7.66 -6.87
CA ILE A 67 1.25 7.19 -5.51
C ILE A 67 1.36 8.37 -4.53
N VAL A 68 2.02 9.46 -4.93
CA VAL A 68 2.15 10.67 -4.09
C VAL A 68 0.79 11.33 -3.89
N ALA A 69 -0.04 11.42 -4.94
CA ALA A 69 -1.39 11.97 -4.83
C ALA A 69 -2.27 11.17 -3.87
N ILE A 70 -2.15 9.83 -3.86
CA ILE A 70 -2.83 8.96 -2.89
C ILE A 70 -2.34 9.23 -1.47
N ALA A 71 -1.03 9.36 -1.26
CA ALA A 71 -0.44 9.59 0.07
C ALA A 71 -0.80 10.96 0.68
N GLN A 72 -1.23 11.93 -0.14
CA GLN A 72 -1.62 13.27 0.28
C GLN A 72 -3.10 13.41 0.66
N ARG A 73 -3.92 12.39 0.38
CA ARG A 73 -5.34 12.35 0.76
C ARG A 73 -5.50 12.05 2.25
#